data_AF-A0A6B2G825-F1
#
_entry.id   AF-A0A6B2G825-F1
#
_cell.length_a   1.000
_cell.length_b   1.000
_cell.length_c   1.000
_cell.angle_alpha   90.00
_cell.angle_beta   90.00
_cell.angle_gamma   90.00
#
_symmetry.space_group_name_H-M   'P 1'
#
loop_
_entity.id
_entity.type
_entity.pdbx_description
1 polymer ?
#
loop_
_entity_poly.entity_id
_entity_poly.type
_entity_poly.pdbx_seq_one_letter_code
_entity_poly.pdbx_strand_id
1 'polypeptide(L)'
;MLTRLKGTIPIIFQNQSYNIPISIYFSPNYPYTPPFVYIEPLPSMRIFKSQCVELDGRVTHPLLSIWKYPNNANILKLISALQIEFGKVPPIYQESQTCAVSEVTP
;
A
#
# COMPACT_ATOMS: atom_id res chain seq x y z
N MET A 1 -19.53 -1.48 14.00
CA MET A 1 -19.28 -1.52 12.54
C MET A 1 -17.93 -0.89 12.28
N LEU A 2 -17.11 -1.47 11.38
CA LEU A 2 -15.86 -0.87 10.92
C LEU A 2 -16.14 -0.12 9.63
N THR A 3 -15.64 1.11 9.52
CA THR A 3 -15.77 1.90 8.27
C THR A 3 -14.58 1.58 7.39
N ARG A 4 -14.82 1.18 6.14
CA ARG A 4 -13.76 0.93 5.14
C ARG A 4 -13.75 2.05 4.11
N LEU A 5 -12.62 2.70 3.94
CA LEU A 5 -12.32 3.61 2.84
C LEU A 5 -11.45 2.88 1.83
N LYS A 6 -11.99 2.65 0.65
CA LYS A 6 -11.26 2.05 -0.47
C LYS A 6 -10.91 3.15 -1.46
N GLY A 7 -9.66 3.19 -1.90
CA GLY A 7 -9.19 4.17 -2.87
C GLY A 7 -7.89 3.73 -3.53
N THR A 8 -7.32 4.64 -4.31
CA THR A 8 -6.00 4.45 -4.93
C THR A 8 -5.12 5.62 -4.57
N ILE A 9 -3.85 5.34 -4.25
CA ILE A 9 -2.87 6.37 -3.97
C ILE A 9 -1.89 6.44 -5.16
N PRO A 10 -1.72 7.63 -5.78
CA PRO A 10 -0.73 7.80 -6.83
C PRO A 10 0.67 7.86 -6.20
N ILE A 11 1.60 7.12 -6.80
CA ILE A 11 3.02 7.10 -6.46
C ILE A 11 3.85 7.33 -7.71
N ILE A 12 5.06 7.87 -7.55
CA ILE A 12 6.01 8.02 -8.65
C ILE A 12 7.12 7.00 -8.44
N PHE A 13 7.24 6.04 -9.35
CA PHE A 13 8.30 5.06 -9.36
C PHE A 13 8.99 5.08 -10.73
N GLN A 14 10.32 5.22 -10.75
CA GLN A 14 11.10 5.27 -12.00
C GLN A 14 10.56 6.28 -13.04
N ASN A 15 10.21 7.50 -12.59
CA ASN A 15 9.69 8.57 -13.44
C ASN A 15 8.30 8.28 -14.09
N GLN A 16 7.60 7.24 -13.63
CA GLN A 16 6.25 6.91 -14.05
C GLN A 16 5.28 6.90 -12.85
N SER A 17 4.06 7.38 -13.08
CA SER A 17 3.02 7.42 -12.04
C SER A 17 2.25 6.10 -12.02
N TYR A 18 2.17 5.48 -10.84
CA TYR A 18 1.42 4.24 -10.60
C TYR A 18 0.35 4.48 -9.53
N ASN A 19 -0.82 3.87 -9.72
CA ASN A 19 -1.93 3.97 -8.77
C ASN A 19 -2.01 2.68 -7.95
N ILE A 20 -1.69 2.76 -6.66
CA ILE A 20 -1.73 1.60 -5.78
C ILE A 20 -3.10 1.52 -5.09
N PRO A 21 -3.86 0.42 -5.25
CA PRO A 21 -5.12 0.20 -4.57
C PRO A 21 -4.92 -0.09 -3.07
N ILE A 22 -5.54 0.74 -2.23
CA ILE A 22 -5.42 0.66 -0.77
C ILE A 22 -6.80 0.76 -0.12
N SER A 23 -6.99 -0.05 0.91
CA SER A 23 -8.16 -0.07 1.78
C SER A 23 -7.74 0.29 3.20
N ILE A 24 -8.34 1.36 3.73
CA ILE A 24 -8.15 1.86 5.08
C ILE A 24 -9.38 1.50 5.91
N TYR A 25 -9.18 0.78 7.01
CA TYR A 25 -10.22 0.38 7.94
C TYR A 25 -10.13 1.22 9.21
N PHE A 26 -11.23 1.87 9.55
CA PHE A 26 -11.36 2.68 10.75
C PHE A 26 -12.08 1.88 11.83
N SER A 27 -11.41 1.75 12.98
CA SER A 27 -12.01 1.24 14.21
C SER A 27 -13.06 2.23 14.75
N PRO A 28 -14.11 1.76 15.46
CA PRO A 28 -15.09 2.64 16.10
C PRO A 28 -14.47 3.64 17.09
N ASN A 29 -13.27 3.36 17.61
CA ASN A 29 -12.55 4.23 18.54
C ASN A 29 -11.62 5.23 17.83
N TYR A 30 -11.72 5.39 16.50
CA TYR A 30 -10.99 6.42 15.77
C TYR A 30 -11.45 7.82 16.23
N PRO A 31 -10.55 8.79 16.46
CA PRO A 31 -9.10 8.80 16.16
C PRO A 31 -8.17 8.33 17.29
N TYR A 32 -8.69 7.83 18.42
CA TYR A 32 -7.85 7.34 19.53
C TYR A 32 -7.07 6.08 19.18
N THR A 33 -7.64 5.21 18.35
CA THR A 33 -6.97 4.02 17.80
C THR A 33 -6.48 4.28 16.37
N PRO A 34 -5.30 3.76 15.98
CA PRO A 34 -4.83 3.87 14.61
C PRO A 34 -5.77 3.15 13.63
N PRO A 35 -5.86 3.63 12.38
CA PRO A 35 -6.52 2.90 11.31
C PRO A 35 -5.67 1.69 10.87
N PHE A 36 -6.31 0.67 10.32
CA PHE A 36 -5.62 -0.44 9.66
C PHE A 36 -5.54 -0.18 8.16
N VAL A 37 -4.37 -0.32 7.57
CA VAL A 37 -4.16 -0.08 6.14
C VAL A 37 -3.76 -1.38 5.47
N TYR A 38 -4.46 -1.72 4.38
CA TYR A 38 -4.22 -2.90 3.58
C TYR A 38 -4.10 -2.53 2.11
N ILE A 39 -3.22 -3.21 1.40
CA ILE A 39 -3.10 -3.16 -0.05
C ILE A 39 -3.99 -4.25 -0.62
N GLU A 40 -4.85 -3.88 -1.57
CA GLU A 40 -5.73 -4.82 -2.27
C GLU A 40 -5.22 -4.99 -3.70
N PRO A 41 -4.28 -5.93 -3.97
CA PRO A 41 -3.77 -6.13 -5.31
C PRO A 41 -4.88 -6.56 -6.27
N LEU A 42 -4.77 -6.15 -7.54
CA LEU A 42 -5.57 -6.74 -8.60
C LEU A 42 -5.11 -8.18 -8.88
N PRO A 43 -5.92 -9.03 -9.52
CA PRO A 43 -5.53 -10.42 -9.84
C PRO A 43 -4.23 -10.56 -10.64
N SER A 44 -3.84 -9.53 -11.39
CA SER A 44 -2.57 -9.47 -12.16
C SER A 44 -1.39 -8.95 -11.34
N MET A 45 -1.60 -8.57 -10.09
CA MET A 45 -0.62 -7.95 -9.21
C MET A 45 -0.31 -8.87 -8.04
N ARG A 46 0.94 -8.89 -7.62
CA ARG A 46 1.43 -9.64 -6.46
C ARG A 46 2.02 -8.67 -5.44
N ILE A 47 1.85 -8.99 -4.16
CA ILE A 47 2.38 -8.19 -3.07
C ILE A 47 3.88 -8.49 -2.91
N PHE A 48 4.66 -7.42 -2.88
CA PHE A 48 6.08 -7.45 -2.53
C PHE A 48 6.25 -7.11 -1.06
N LYS A 49 6.87 -8.02 -0.29
CA LYS A 49 7.20 -7.76 1.11
C LYS A 49 8.26 -6.67 1.19
N SER A 50 7.94 -5.59 1.90
CA SER A 50 8.86 -4.49 2.17
C SER A 50 8.95 -4.21 3.68
N GLN A 51 9.79 -3.26 4.07
CA GLN A 51 9.88 -2.81 5.47
C GLN A 51 8.56 -2.26 6.01
N CYS A 52 7.66 -1.79 5.13
CA CYS A 52 6.37 -1.23 5.50
C CYS A 52 5.19 -2.11 5.09
N VAL A 53 5.42 -3.25 4.42
CA VAL A 53 4.35 -4.08 3.86
C VAL A 53 4.63 -5.55 4.09
N GLU A 54 3.68 -6.23 4.72
CA GLU A 54 3.69 -7.67 4.95
C GLU A 54 3.12 -8.43 3.73
N LEU A 55 3.40 -9.74 3.64
CA LEU A 55 2.94 -10.59 2.52
C LEU A 55 1.41 -10.66 2.40
N ASP A 56 0.70 -10.48 3.51
CA ASP A 56 -0.77 -10.44 3.55
C ASP A 56 -1.33 -9.09 3.04
N GLY A 57 -0.47 -8.18 2.57
CA GLY A 57 -0.85 -6.85 2.09
C GLY A 57 -1.08 -5.86 3.22
N ARG A 58 -0.85 -6.26 4.48
CA ARG A 58 -0.95 -5.37 5.64
C ARG A 58 0.20 -4.37 5.63
N VAL A 59 -0.15 -3.10 5.73
CA VAL A 59 0.84 -2.02 5.80
C VAL A 59 1.14 -1.71 7.26
N THR A 60 2.42 -1.80 7.62
CA THR A 60 2.96 -1.47 8.93
C THR A 60 3.87 -0.25 8.81
N HIS A 61 3.67 0.77 9.65
CA HIS A 61 4.46 2.00 9.58
C HIS A 61 4.73 2.54 10.99
N PRO A 62 5.91 3.11 11.28
CA PRO A 62 6.20 3.69 12.60
C PRO A 62 5.15 4.69 13.08
N LEU A 63 4.56 5.46 12.16
CA LEU A 63 3.47 6.41 12.47
C LEU A 63 2.21 5.74 13.04
N LEU A 64 1.93 4.48 12.69
CA LEU A 64 0.83 3.71 13.26
C LEU A 64 1.16 3.26 14.69
N SER A 65 2.43 2.96 14.98
CA SER A 65 2.89 2.55 16.33
C SER A 65 2.88 3.71 17.33
N ILE A 66 3.21 4.93 16.88
CA ILE A 66 3.18 6.14 17.72
C ILE A 66 1.86 6.94 17.60
N TRP A 67 0.82 6.30 17.08
CA TRP A 67 -0.47 6.95 16.83
C TRP A 67 -1.09 7.41 18.15
N LYS A 68 -1.13 8.74 18.35
CA LYS A 68 -1.69 9.35 19.55
C LYS A 68 -2.46 10.60 19.18
N TYR A 69 -3.78 10.58 19.37
CA TYR A 69 -4.62 11.76 19.19
C TYR A 69 -4.47 12.70 20.40
N PRO A 70 -4.40 14.04 20.20
CA PRO A 70 -4.44 14.78 18.94
C PRO A 70 -3.09 15.04 18.27
N ASN A 71 -1.96 14.84 18.97
CA ASN A 71 -0.66 15.33 18.51
C ASN A 71 -0.11 14.62 17.25
N ASN A 72 -0.29 13.30 17.15
CA ASN A 72 0.33 12.45 16.11
C ASN A 72 -0.69 11.68 15.25
N ALA A 73 -1.98 11.78 15.54
CA ALA A 73 -3.06 11.09 14.82
C ALA A 73 -3.47 11.85 13.55
N ASN A 74 -2.66 11.77 12.49
CA ASN A 74 -2.96 12.42 11.22
C ASN A 74 -2.85 11.43 10.04
N ILE A 75 -4.01 11.14 9.44
CA ILE A 75 -4.10 10.23 8.28
C ILE A 75 -3.42 10.81 7.03
N LEU A 76 -3.45 12.13 6.85
CA LEU A 76 -2.82 12.79 5.70
C LEU A 76 -1.30 12.58 5.75
N LYS A 77 -0.69 12.73 6.94
CA LYS A 77 0.74 12.46 7.16
C LYS A 77 1.08 11.00 6.86
N LEU A 78 0.21 10.06 7.27
CA LEU A 78 0.39 8.64 6.96
C LEU A 78 0.37 8.39 5.45
N ILE A 79 -0.62 8.93 4.73
CA ILE A 79 -0.76 8.80 3.28
C ILE A 79 0.47 9.36 2.57
N SER A 80 0.91 10.57 2.92
CA SER A 80 2.10 11.18 2.31
C SER A 80 3.38 10.37 2.60
N ALA A 81 3.54 9.84 3.82
CA ALA A 81 4.66 8.96 4.15
C ALA A 81 4.64 7.68 3.31
N LEU A 82 3.48 7.05 3.15
CA LEU A 82 3.31 5.87 2.31
C LEU A 82 3.62 6.16 0.84
N GLN A 83 3.23 7.33 0.31
CA GLN A 83 3.59 7.73 -1.06
C GLN A 83 5.10 7.79 -1.26
N ILE A 84 5.83 8.34 -0.29
CA ILE A 84 7.30 8.45 -0.34
C ILE A 84 7.95 7.06 -0.26
N GLU A 85 7.51 6.22 0.67
CA GLU A 85 8.07 4.87 0.84
C GLU A 85 7.78 3.98 -0.37
N PHE A 86 6.55 4.00 -0.89
CA PHE A 86 6.18 3.24 -2.08
C PHE A 86 6.81 3.79 -3.36
N GLY A 87 7.15 5.08 -3.42
CA GLY A 87 7.94 5.64 -4.52
C GLY A 87 9.39 5.16 -4.54
N LYS A 88 9.96 4.75 -3.40
CA LYS A 88 11.30 4.14 -3.32
C LYS A 88 11.25 2.65 -3.67
N VAL A 89 10.35 1.92 -3.02
CA VAL A 89 10.19 0.48 -3.18
C VAL A 89 8.69 0.18 -3.35
N PRO A 90 8.23 -0.14 -4.56
CA PRO A 90 6.82 -0.39 -4.80
C PRO A 90 6.41 -1.68 -4.07
N PRO A 91 5.29 -1.66 -3.32
CA PRO A 91 4.84 -2.82 -2.55
C PRO A 91 4.08 -3.84 -3.40
N ILE A 92 3.89 -3.54 -4.69
CA ILE A 92 3.24 -4.42 -5.65
C ILE A 92 4.11 -4.52 -6.89
N TYR A 93 4.17 -5.71 -7.46
CA TYR A 93 4.69 -5.93 -8.80
C TYR A 93 3.60 -6.53 -9.66
N GLN A 94 3.54 -6.10 -10.91
CA GLN A 94 2.70 -6.74 -11.89
C GLN A 94 3.39 -8.05 -12.29
N GLU A 95 2.70 -9.17 -12.17
CA GLU A 95 3.17 -10.42 -12.77
C GLU A 95 2.99 -10.20 -14.27
N SER A 96 4.04 -9.72 -14.94
CA SER A 96 4.08 -9.78 -16.39
C SER A 96 3.89 -11.24 -16.73
N GLN A 97 2.81 -11.57 -17.45
CA GLN A 97 2.74 -12.82 -18.17
C GLN A 97 4.08 -12.95 -18.87
N THR A 98 4.89 -13.90 -18.41
CA THR A 98 6.18 -14.19 -19.01
C THR A 98 5.91 -14.36 -20.49
N CYS A 99 6.53 -13.51 -21.30
CA CYS A 99 6.54 -13.67 -22.74
C CYS A 99 6.88 -15.12 -23.04
N ALA A 100 5.94 -15.89 -23.58
CA ALA A 100 6.24 -17.16 -24.21
C ALA A 100 7.02 -16.84 -25.48
N VAL A 101 8.34 -16.67 -25.35
CA VAL A 101 9.26 -16.73 -26.48
C VAL A 101 9.45 -18.21 -26.79
N SER A 102 8.50 -18.78 -27.52
CA SER A 102 8.75 -20.05 -28.22
C SER A 102 9.62 -19.74 -29.44
N GLU A 103 10.92 -19.80 -29.21
CA GLU A 103 11.94 -20.02 -30.24
C GLU A 103 11.57 -21.31 -30.99
N VAL A 104 11.13 -21.19 -32.25
CA VAL A 104 11.06 -22.32 -33.17
C VAL A 104 11.70 -21.90 -34.50
N THR A 105 12.98 -22.22 -34.61
CA THR A 105 13.69 -22.49 -35.87
C THR A 105 14.74 -23.56 -35.54
N PRO A 106 15.06 -24.47 -36.47
CA PRO A 106 15.30 -24.21 -37.89
C PRO A 106 14.28 -24.81 -38.86
#